data_AF-A0A2D4HLQ6-F1
#
_entry.id   AF-A0A2D4HLQ6-F1
#
_cell.length_a   1.000
_cell.length_b   1.000
_cell.length_c   1.000
_cell.angle_alpha   90.00
_cell.angle_beta   90.00
_cell.angle_gamma   90.00
#
_symmetry.space_group_name_H-M   'P 1'
#
loop_
_entity.id
_entity.type
_entity.pdbx_description
1 polymer ?
#
loop_
_entity_poly.entity_id
_entity_poly.type
_entity_poly.pdbx_seq_one_letter_code
_entity_poly.pdbx_strand_id
1 'polypeptide(L)'
;MTFFFKENKKEDTSLQNLWDTMKAYARGVIIDYTKKRNIKQKKTFNLLEDKYKRLEKELQKTPQKKDIKTKMEIIKHKMGLSEKEELAFARPILEYSSSVWNPYYVSDINT
;
A
#
# COMPACT_ATOMS: atom_id res chain seq x y z
N MET A 1 -1.00 24.60 6.27
CA MET A 1 -1.91 25.29 5.34
C MET A 1 -2.31 26.69 5.80
N THR A 2 -2.57 26.86 7.10
CA THR A 2 -2.82 28.17 7.74
C THR A 2 -1.71 29.21 7.52
N PHE A 3 -0.44 28.78 7.43
CA PHE A 3 0.70 29.65 7.13
C PHE A 3 0.64 30.27 5.72
N PHE A 4 0.25 29.49 4.70
CA PHE A 4 0.27 29.93 3.30
C PHE A 4 -0.87 30.89 2.95
N PHE A 5 -2.10 30.64 3.44
CA PHE A 5 -3.22 31.57 3.25
C PHE A 5 -3.00 32.92 3.97
N LYS A 6 -2.16 32.94 5.01
CA LYS A 6 -1.81 34.15 5.75
C LYS A 6 -0.79 35.02 5.01
N GLU A 7 0.09 34.41 4.21
CA GLU A 7 1.10 35.09 3.39
C GLU A 7 0.58 35.50 2.00
N ASN A 8 -0.36 34.75 1.43
CA ASN A 8 -0.90 35.02 0.09
C ASN A 8 -2.01 36.10 0.10
N LYS A 9 -1.72 37.28 0.67
CA LYS A 9 -2.66 38.41 0.78
C LYS A 9 -2.78 39.26 -0.50
N LYS A 10 -1.91 39.01 -1.49
CA LYS A 10 -1.76 39.83 -2.71
C LYS A 10 -2.04 39.06 -4.02
N GLU A 11 -2.50 37.81 -3.93
CA GLU A 11 -2.73 36.92 -5.08
C GLU A 11 -1.46 36.56 -5.90
N ASP A 12 -0.26 36.76 -5.35
CA ASP A 12 1.02 36.52 -6.04
C ASP A 12 1.23 35.05 -6.50
N THR A 13 0.48 34.11 -5.91
CA THR A 13 0.52 32.69 -6.28
C THR A 13 -0.83 32.26 -6.85
N SER A 14 -0.85 31.80 -8.10
CA SER A 14 -2.08 31.35 -8.76
C SER A 14 -2.72 30.16 -8.03
N LEU A 15 -4.05 30.07 -8.12
CA LEU A 15 -4.83 28.96 -7.57
C LEU A 15 -4.35 27.60 -8.11
N GLN A 16 -3.90 27.57 -9.37
CA GLN A 16 -3.32 26.38 -10.00
C GLN A 16 -2.05 25.91 -9.28
N ASN A 17 -1.11 26.82 -9.01
CA ASN A 17 0.12 26.50 -8.29
C ASN A 17 -0.16 26.01 -6.86
N LEU A 18 -1.17 26.58 -6.21
CA LEU A 18 -1.64 26.15 -4.90
C LEU A 18 -2.20 24.72 -4.95
N TRP A 19 -3.04 24.43 -5.94
CA TRP A 19 -3.63 23.11 -6.15
C TRP A 19 -2.57 22.05 -6.48
N ASP A 20 -1.61 22.38 -7.34
CA ASP A 20 -0.50 21.50 -7.68
C ASP A 20 0.39 21.19 -6.47
N THR A 21 0.68 22.20 -5.65
CA THR A 21 1.43 22.02 -4.39
C THR A 21 0.68 21.12 -3.41
N MET A 22 -0.63 21.32 -3.26
CA MET A 22 -1.46 20.47 -2.40
C MET A 22 -1.48 19.01 -2.89
N LYS A 23 -1.64 18.78 -4.19
CA LYS A 23 -1.58 17.45 -4.81
C LYS A 23 -0.22 16.79 -4.56
N ALA A 24 0.88 17.53 -4.75
CA ALA A 24 2.23 17.02 -4.52
C ALA A 24 2.45 16.63 -3.05
N TYR A 25 2.03 17.47 -2.11
CA TYR A 25 2.10 17.19 -0.68
C TYR A 25 1.27 15.94 -0.31
N ALA A 26 0.02 15.86 -0.75
CA ALA A 26 -0.85 14.71 -0.49
C ALA A 26 -0.25 13.40 -1.04
N ARG A 27 0.30 13.43 -2.26
CA ARG A 27 1.02 12.29 -2.84
C ARG A 27 2.22 11.87 -1.99
N GLY A 28 3.02 12.82 -1.52
CA GLY A 28 4.16 12.55 -0.64
C GLY A 28 3.76 11.81 0.63
N VAL A 29 2.69 12.23 1.29
CA VAL A 29 2.15 11.59 2.50
C VAL A 29 1.66 10.17 2.21
N ILE A 30 0.91 9.97 1.13
CA ILE A 30 0.39 8.65 0.73
C ILE A 30 1.54 7.68 0.41
N ILE A 31 2.58 8.15 -0.30
CA ILE A 31 3.75 7.34 -0.65
C ILE A 31 4.52 6.92 0.60
N ASP A 32 4.78 7.83 1.54
CA ASP A 32 5.50 7.50 2.78
C ASP A 32 4.72 6.47 3.63
N TYR A 33 3.41 6.67 3.78
CA TYR A 33 2.55 5.71 4.48
C TYR A 33 2.57 4.32 3.82
N THR A 34 2.42 4.29 2.49
CA THR A 34 2.40 3.04 1.72
C THR A 34 3.74 2.31 1.83
N LYS A 35 4.86 3.03 1.74
CA LYS A 35 6.22 2.48 1.92
C LYS A 35 6.37 1.81 3.29
N LYS A 36 5.99 2.51 4.36
CA LYS A 36 6.06 1.97 5.74
C LYS A 36 5.21 0.72 5.90
N ARG A 37 3.99 0.73 5.35
CA ARG A 37 3.09 -0.43 5.35
C ARG A 37 3.70 -1.62 4.61
N ASN A 38 4.20 -1.42 3.40
CA ASN A 38 4.78 -2.49 2.56
C ASN A 38 6.00 -3.13 3.23
N ILE A 39 6.86 -2.34 3.89
CA ILE A 39 8.00 -2.87 4.66
C ILE A 39 7.51 -3.76 5.81
N LYS A 40 6.49 -3.33 6.55
CA LYS A 40 5.93 -4.11 7.67
C LYS A 40 5.30 -5.41 7.18
N GLN A 41 4.54 -5.35 6.09
CA GLN A 41 3.91 -6.54 5.49
C GLN A 41 4.94 -7.54 4.98
N LYS A 42 5.96 -7.07 4.23
CA LYS A 42 7.06 -7.92 3.75
C LYS A 42 7.78 -8.63 4.90
N LYS A 43 8.05 -7.94 6.01
CA LYS A 43 8.65 -8.57 7.20
C LYS A 43 7.76 -9.67 7.79
N THR A 44 6.46 -9.43 7.91
CA THR A 44 5.50 -10.42 8.40
C THR A 44 5.43 -11.62 7.46
N PHE A 45 5.35 -11.38 6.15
CA PHE A 45 5.30 -12.45 5.15
C PHE A 45 6.55 -13.33 5.19
N ASN A 46 7.75 -12.74 5.18
CA ASN A 46 9.01 -13.47 5.31
C ASN A 46 9.05 -14.33 6.58
N LEU A 47 8.54 -13.82 7.71
CA LEU A 47 8.46 -14.58 8.95
C LEU A 47 7.52 -15.79 8.85
N LEU A 48 6.36 -15.65 8.17
CA LEU A 48 5.45 -16.77 7.93
C LEU A 48 6.09 -17.80 6.99
N GLU A 49 6.79 -17.35 5.95
CA GLU A 49 7.50 -18.21 5.00
C GLU A 49 8.60 -19.01 5.69
N ASP A 50 9.41 -18.38 6.55
CA ASP A 50 10.44 -19.07 7.32
C ASP A 50 9.85 -20.09 8.30
N LYS A 51 8.73 -19.76 8.96
CA LYS A 51 8.00 -20.71 9.80
C LYS A 51 7.48 -21.89 8.99
N TYR A 52 6.96 -21.65 7.79
CA TYR A 52 6.50 -22.69 6.89
C TYR A 52 7.64 -23.64 6.50
N LYS A 53 8.80 -23.10 6.06
CA LYS A 53 10.00 -23.88 5.72
C LYS A 53 10.51 -24.74 6.87
N ARG A 54 10.44 -24.23 8.12
CA ARG A 54 10.82 -25.00 9.31
C ARG A 54 9.87 -26.17 9.56
N LEU A 55 8.56 -25.93 9.47
CA LEU A 55 7.54 -26.96 9.64
C LEU A 55 7.63 -28.03 8.54
N GLU A 56 7.95 -27.64 7.31
CA GLU A 56 8.18 -28.56 6.20
C GLU A 56 9.36 -29.51 6.48
N LYS A 57 10.49 -28.98 6.99
CA LYS A 57 11.64 -29.80 7.42
C LYS A 57 11.29 -30.73 8.58
N GLU A 58 10.45 -30.31 9.52
CA GLU A 58 9.99 -31.14 10.63
C GLU A 58 9.05 -32.25 10.15
N LEU A 59 8.17 -31.94 9.19
CA LEU A 59 7.25 -32.91 8.59
C LEU A 59 8.00 -34.00 7.81
N GLN A 60 9.06 -33.63 7.08
CA GLN A 60 9.93 -34.61 6.40
C GLN A 60 10.57 -35.61 7.39
N LYS A 61 10.92 -35.16 8.60
CA LYS A 61 11.48 -36.02 9.65
C LYS A 61 10.41 -36.84 10.39
N THR A 62 9.19 -36.32 10.50
CA THR A 62 8.09 -36.94 11.26
C THR A 62 6.77 -36.89 10.47
N PRO A 63 6.57 -37.81 9.51
CA PRO A 63 5.46 -37.73 8.55
C PRO A 63 4.06 -37.90 9.17
N GLN A 64 3.97 -38.54 10.35
CA GLN A 64 2.69 -38.90 10.98
C GLN A 64 2.08 -37.78 11.83
N LYS A 65 2.78 -36.66 12.02
CA LYS A 65 2.34 -35.53 12.86
C LYS A 65 1.27 -34.69 12.15
N LYS A 66 -0.01 -35.06 12.34
CA LYS A 66 -1.18 -34.35 11.79
C LYS A 66 -1.25 -32.88 12.25
N ASP A 67 -0.74 -32.57 13.44
CA ASP A 67 -0.71 -31.23 14.02
C ASP A 67 0.20 -30.26 13.22
N ILE A 68 1.33 -30.75 12.70
CA ILE A 68 2.23 -29.97 11.84
C ILE A 68 1.52 -29.63 10.53
N LYS A 69 0.83 -30.60 9.92
CA LYS A 69 0.06 -30.39 8.70
C LYS A 69 -1.03 -29.33 8.88
N THR A 70 -1.77 -29.38 9.99
CA THR A 70 -2.78 -28.36 10.31
C THR A 70 -2.15 -26.96 10.46
N LYS A 71 -1.01 -26.84 11.15
CA LYS A 71 -0.29 -25.55 11.29
C LYS A 71 0.17 -24.99 9.94
N MET A 72 0.64 -25.85 9.04
CA MET A 72 1.05 -25.44 7.68
C MET A 72 -0.12 -24.90 6.87
N GLU A 73 -1.28 -25.57 6.90
CA GLU A 73 -2.49 -25.10 6.20
C GLU A 73 -2.99 -23.76 6.75
N ILE A 74 -2.93 -23.55 8.07
CA ILE A 74 -3.24 -22.26 8.68
C ILE A 74 -2.27 -21.17 8.18
N ILE A 75 -0.97 -21.47 8.09
CA ILE A 75 0.02 -20.51 7.59
C ILE A 75 -0.21 -20.17 6.12
N LYS A 76 -0.48 -21.17 5.26
CA LYS A 76 -0.85 -20.94 3.86
C LYS A 76 -2.08 -20.06 3.73
N HIS A 77 -3.12 -20.34 4.51
CA HIS A 77 -4.34 -19.54 4.51
C HIS A 77 -4.07 -18.10 4.92
N LYS A 78 -3.26 -17.86 5.97
CA LYS A 78 -2.86 -16.52 6.39
C LYS A 78 -2.06 -15.77 5.32
N MET A 79 -1.13 -16.44 4.64
CA MET A 79 -0.38 -15.83 3.53
C MET A 79 -1.31 -15.42 2.39
N GLY A 80 -2.24 -16.30 1.99
CA GLY A 80 -3.21 -15.99 0.94
C GLY A 80 -4.20 -14.87 1.31
N LEU A 81 -4.56 -14.73 2.60
CA LEU A 81 -5.34 -13.57 3.08
C LEU A 81 -4.55 -12.27 2.96
N SER A 82 -3.28 -12.26 3.40
CA SER A 82 -2.43 -11.08 3.28
C SER A 82 -2.19 -10.64 1.84
N GLU A 83 -2.03 -11.58 0.90
CA GLU A 83 -1.92 -11.27 -0.53
C GLU A 83 -3.19 -10.61 -1.08
N LYS A 84 -4.37 -11.11 -0.70
CA LYS A 84 -5.66 -10.50 -1.09
C LYS A 84 -5.83 -9.11 -0.51
N GLU A 85 -5.43 -8.89 0.74
CA GLU A 85 -5.45 -7.57 1.39
C GLU A 85 -4.50 -6.58 0.69
N GLU A 86 -3.33 -7.02 0.24
CA GLU A 86 -2.43 -6.18 -0.55
C GLU A 86 -3.03 -5.80 -1.91
N LEU A 87 -3.61 -6.76 -2.63
CA LEU A 87 -4.28 -6.51 -3.90
C LEU A 87 -5.46 -5.55 -3.76
N ALA A 88 -6.28 -5.73 -2.71
CA ALA A 88 -7.40 -4.85 -2.42
C ALA A 88 -6.95 -3.42 -2.09
N PHE A 89 -5.82 -3.26 -1.39
CA PHE A 89 -5.25 -1.96 -1.08
C PHE A 89 -4.63 -1.27 -2.31
N ALA A 90 -3.91 -2.02 -3.16
CA ALA A 90 -3.21 -1.47 -4.31
C ALA A 90 -4.16 -1.11 -5.48
N ARG A 91 -5.26 -1.85 -5.65
CA ARG A 91 -6.22 -1.66 -6.77
C ARG A 91 -6.75 -0.22 -6.87
N PRO A 92 -7.33 0.39 -5.83
CA PRO A 92 -7.83 1.77 -5.92
C PRO A 92 -6.73 2.78 -6.26
N ILE A 93 -5.50 2.58 -5.77
CA ILE A 93 -4.37 3.46 -6.06
C ILE A 93 -3.96 3.34 -7.54
N LEU A 94 -3.92 2.12 -8.08
CA LEU A 94 -3.61 1.86 -9.48
C LEU A 94 -4.72 2.40 -10.40
N GLU A 95 -5.99 2.16 -10.06
CA GLU A 95 -7.15 2.65 -10.81
C GLU A 95 -7.24 4.19 -10.78
N TYR A 96 -7.03 4.80 -9.61
CA TYR A 96 -6.95 6.26 -9.48
C TYR A 96 -5.74 6.84 -10.22
N SER A 97 -4.58 6.20 -10.17
CA SER A 97 -3.42 6.67 -10.95
C SER A 97 -3.72 6.64 -12.45
N SER A 98 -4.34 5.58 -12.95
CA SER A 98 -4.76 5.46 -14.35
C SER A 98 -5.81 6.51 -14.74
N SER A 99 -6.73 6.88 -13.84
CA SER A 99 -7.75 7.90 -14.10
C SER A 99 -7.21 9.33 -14.02
N VAL A 100 -6.26 9.62 -13.12
CA VAL A 100 -5.60 10.94 -13.02
C VAL A 100 -4.67 11.21 -14.20
N TRP A 101 -4.08 10.16 -14.80
CA TRP A 101 -3.32 10.24 -16.04
C TRP A 101 -4.21 10.15 -17.29
N ASN A 102 -5.54 10.13 -17.14
CA ASN A 102 -6.46 10.18 -18.26
C ASN A 102 -6.55 11.61 -18.81
N PRO A 103 -6.01 11.90 -20.02
CA PRO A 103 -5.96 13.25 -20.57
C PRO A 103 -7.35 13.89 -20.79
N TYR A 104 -8.42 13.09 -20.78
CA TYR A 104 -9.80 13.56 -20.97
C TYR A 104 -10.46 14.14 -19.71
N TYR A 105 -9.90 13.94 -18.50
CA TYR A 105 -10.47 14.45 -17.23
C TYR A 105 -9.69 15.62 -16.62
N VAL A 106 -8.53 15.97 -17.19
CA VAL A 106 -7.67 17.06 -16.70
C VAL A 106 -8.18 18.43 -17.18
N SER A 107 -9.07 18.47 -18.18
CA SER A 107 -9.66 19.70 -18.75
C SER A 107 -10.67 20.39 -17.84
N ASP A 108 -11.36 19.65 -16.97
CA ASP A 108 -12.55 20.16 -16.26
C ASP A 108 -12.22 20.98 -14.99
N ILE A 109 -10.94 21.10 -14.65
CA ILE A 109 -10.47 21.91 -13.51
C ILE A 109 -10.03 23.33 -13.96
N ASN A 110 -10.00 23.58 -15.28
CA ASN A 110 -9.54 24.85 -15.87
C ASN A 110 -10.65 25.72 -16.48
N THR A 111 -11.92 25.50 -16.10
CA THR A 111 -13.06 26.37 -16.50
C THR A 111 -13.63 27.05 -15.26
#